data_AF-A0A7X8YCT1-F1
#
_entry.id   AF-A0A7X8YCT1-F1
#
_cell.length_a   1.000
_cell.length_b   1.000
_cell.length_c   1.000
_cell.angle_alpha   90.00
_cell.angle_beta   90.00
_cell.angle_gamma   90.00
#
_symmetry.space_group_name_H-M   'P 1'
#
loop_
_entity.id
_entity.type
_entity.pdbx_description
1 polymer ?
#
loop_
_entity_poly.entity_id
_entity_poly.type
_entity_poly.pdbx_seq_one_letter_code
_entity_poly.pdbx_strand_id
1 'polypeptide(L)'
;TTPATSALTVSWLAPDVGHVTGYIVRYAPKGTGNWFPSLTVSSPQTDLRNLDPGAYDVWVRAIFDNGQLSDWLKGVLSASIFAGYPGAVPSFTIAVAGDSATLQWGAATPAEIISHYEIRHSSALTGVTWQTANILRIASGTQVQVPAIRGTFLIKAVSYAGLQSKLETIIINAVDPLTKLNAVEALEEEPPFPGMKNGTYFDGSALRLGGASDLFALDDWFEVGDFFLGTDGYLTEGHYDFVDTVDLGAVYTSRVSSQIEALGERSSDDVFGLVNFFERDDFFGDIGGLWSVTVEVSTTDDDPGGSPVWTDWAPLVTGDISARAYRFRAKMASFQQDVTPLVTSLAVTVDMPDRVIAGNDIVVSGAGLTIPFTPAFRSLQGLSIAAQGLATGDYYEITAKDETGFHIAFKNAGGSAITRTLDYVAKGHGSIQ
;
A
#
# COMPACT_ATOMS: atom_id res chain seq x y z
N THR A 1 6.81 -17.61 6.52
CA THR A 1 6.17 -18.28 5.36
C THR A 1 6.72 -19.70 5.27
N THR A 2 5.88 -20.71 5.04
CA THR A 2 6.39 -22.07 4.77
C THR A 2 7.33 -22.01 3.55
N PRO A 3 8.55 -22.58 3.61
CA PRO A 3 9.48 -22.53 2.48
C PRO A 3 8.81 -23.12 1.24
N ALA A 4 9.11 -22.56 0.07
CA ALA A 4 8.54 -23.03 -1.18
C ALA A 4 8.85 -24.52 -1.36
N THR A 5 7.80 -25.32 -1.43
CA THR A 5 7.90 -26.76 -1.68
C THR A 5 7.73 -26.98 -3.18
N SER A 6 8.62 -27.73 -3.80
CA SER A 6 8.42 -28.16 -5.18
C SER A 6 7.08 -28.89 -5.29
N ALA A 7 6.30 -28.56 -6.32
CA ALA A 7 5.06 -29.25 -6.65
C ALA A 7 5.13 -29.63 -8.14
N LEU A 8 5.02 -30.93 -8.42
CA LEU A 8 5.02 -31.46 -9.78
C LEU A 8 3.69 -32.18 -10.03
N THR A 9 2.95 -31.69 -11.01
CA THR A 9 1.74 -32.36 -11.49
C THR A 9 2.13 -33.49 -12.45
N VAL A 10 1.70 -34.70 -12.12
CA VAL A 10 1.86 -35.88 -12.96
C VAL A 10 0.48 -36.25 -13.50
N SER A 11 0.36 -36.36 -14.82
CA SER A 11 -0.86 -36.77 -15.51
C SER A 11 -0.59 -37.94 -16.45
N TRP A 12 -1.58 -38.82 -16.62
CA TRP A 12 -1.51 -39.96 -17.51
C TRP A 12 -2.84 -40.18 -18.22
N LEU A 13 -2.84 -41.05 -19.23
CA LEU A 13 -4.07 -41.50 -19.89
C LEU A 13 -4.60 -42.75 -19.18
N ALA A 14 -5.90 -42.81 -19.00
CA ALA A 14 -6.57 -44.02 -18.51
C ALA A 14 -6.46 -45.15 -19.54
N PRO A 15 -6.41 -46.42 -19.11
CA PRO A 15 -6.52 -47.57 -20.03
C PRO A 15 -7.78 -47.50 -20.91
N ASP A 16 -7.65 -47.89 -22.18
CA ASP A 16 -8.75 -47.88 -23.17
C ASP A 16 -9.80 -48.98 -22.94
N VAL A 17 -9.50 -49.96 -22.07
CA VAL A 17 -10.36 -51.13 -21.80
C VAL A 17 -10.45 -51.38 -20.30
N GLY A 18 -11.68 -51.65 -19.82
CA GLY A 18 -11.99 -51.92 -18.42
C GLY A 18 -12.45 -50.69 -17.63
N HIS A 19 -13.21 -50.91 -16.56
CA HIS A 19 -13.70 -49.83 -15.69
C HIS A 19 -12.71 -49.56 -14.56
N VAL A 20 -12.03 -48.42 -14.61
CA VAL A 20 -11.04 -48.00 -13.60
C VAL A 20 -11.71 -47.30 -12.44
N THR A 21 -11.43 -47.76 -11.22
CA THR A 21 -11.92 -47.19 -9.96
C THR A 21 -10.88 -46.32 -9.24
N GLY A 22 -9.61 -46.43 -9.62
CA GLY A 22 -8.54 -45.56 -9.13
C GLY A 22 -7.17 -45.91 -9.69
N TYR A 23 -6.13 -45.26 -9.19
CA TYR A 23 -4.75 -45.43 -9.61
C TYR A 23 -3.83 -45.48 -8.40
N ILE A 24 -2.78 -46.28 -8.49
CA ILE A 24 -1.68 -46.30 -7.53
C ILE A 24 -0.49 -45.60 -8.17
N VAL A 25 0.03 -44.57 -7.50
CA VAL A 25 1.23 -43.83 -7.91
C VAL A 25 2.35 -44.11 -6.91
N ARG A 26 3.53 -44.45 -7.42
CA ARG A 26 4.76 -44.58 -6.64
C ARG A 26 5.86 -43.76 -7.30
N TYR A 27 6.71 -43.17 -6.47
CA TYR A 27 7.85 -42.39 -6.94
C TYR A 27 9.06 -42.62 -6.04
N ALA A 28 10.26 -42.49 -6.60
CA ALA A 28 11.54 -42.63 -5.92
C ALA A 28 12.60 -41.73 -6.60
N PRO A 29 13.63 -41.25 -5.88
CA PRO A 29 14.77 -40.63 -6.53
C PRO A 29 15.38 -41.61 -7.55
N LYS A 30 15.68 -41.12 -8.76
CA LYS A 30 15.99 -41.96 -9.93
C LYS A 30 17.13 -42.92 -9.63
N GLY A 31 16.88 -44.21 -9.88
CA GLY A 31 17.88 -45.28 -9.72
C GLY A 31 18.17 -45.70 -8.28
N THR A 32 17.56 -45.07 -7.27
CA THR A 32 17.80 -45.45 -5.86
C THR A 32 16.94 -46.63 -5.41
N GLY A 33 15.75 -46.80 -5.99
CA GLY A 33 14.77 -47.78 -5.53
C GLY A 33 14.16 -47.49 -4.14
N ASN A 34 14.48 -46.32 -3.56
CA ASN A 34 13.95 -45.88 -2.27
C ASN A 34 12.59 -45.22 -2.50
N TRP A 35 11.54 -46.05 -2.58
CA TRP A 35 10.18 -45.61 -2.87
C TRP A 35 9.56 -44.87 -1.69
N PHE A 36 8.99 -43.69 -1.98
CA PHE A 36 8.08 -43.01 -1.07
C PHE A 36 6.79 -43.81 -0.88
N PRO A 37 5.98 -43.50 0.15
CA PRO A 37 4.66 -44.11 0.34
C PRO A 37 3.81 -43.98 -0.92
N SER A 38 3.14 -45.07 -1.32
CA SER A 38 2.29 -45.07 -2.50
C SER A 38 1.05 -44.21 -2.29
N LEU A 39 0.74 -43.38 -3.26
CA LEU A 39 -0.49 -42.59 -3.31
C LEU A 39 -1.57 -43.40 -4.04
N THR A 40 -2.81 -43.30 -3.57
CA THR A 40 -3.98 -43.83 -4.28
C THR A 40 -4.89 -42.67 -4.66
N VAL A 41 -5.20 -42.52 -5.94
CA VAL A 41 -5.99 -41.39 -6.46
C VAL A 41 -7.10 -41.89 -7.37
N SER A 42 -8.23 -41.20 -7.40
CA SER A 42 -9.37 -41.55 -8.26
C SER A 42 -9.28 -40.95 -9.67
N SER A 43 -8.48 -39.89 -9.85
CA SER A 43 -8.32 -39.17 -11.12
C SER A 43 -7.00 -39.55 -11.81
N PRO A 44 -6.90 -39.46 -13.15
CA PRO A 44 -5.68 -39.77 -13.90
C PRO A 44 -4.61 -38.65 -13.82
N GLN A 45 -4.53 -37.98 -12.67
CA GLN A 45 -3.60 -36.90 -12.35
C GLN A 45 -3.39 -36.84 -10.84
N THR A 46 -2.18 -36.48 -10.41
CA THR A 46 -1.87 -36.15 -9.02
C THR A 46 -0.73 -35.14 -8.91
N ASP A 47 -0.62 -34.47 -7.76
CA ASP A 47 0.50 -33.58 -7.45
C ASP A 47 1.46 -34.28 -6.48
N LEU A 48 2.74 -34.32 -6.85
CA LEU A 48 3.82 -34.71 -5.96
C LEU A 48 4.43 -33.45 -5.34
N ARG A 49 4.49 -33.38 -4.01
CA ARG A 49 4.95 -32.21 -3.26
C ARG A 49 6.18 -32.54 -2.42
N ASN A 50 6.93 -31.51 -2.05
CA ASN A 50 8.09 -31.60 -1.14
C ASN A 50 9.22 -32.50 -1.69
N LEU A 51 9.47 -32.43 -3.00
CA LEU A 51 10.55 -33.19 -3.63
C LEU A 51 11.85 -32.39 -3.62
N ASP A 52 12.95 -33.02 -3.23
CA ASP A 52 14.28 -32.44 -3.43
C ASP A 52 14.61 -32.31 -4.93
N PRO A 53 15.47 -31.35 -5.33
CA PRO A 53 15.90 -31.23 -6.72
C PRO A 53 16.55 -32.53 -7.20
N GLY A 54 16.14 -33.02 -8.36
CA GLY A 54 16.68 -34.24 -8.95
C GLY A 54 15.71 -34.94 -9.89
N ALA A 55 16.19 -36.00 -10.54
CA ALA A 55 15.34 -36.88 -11.34
C ALA A 55 14.68 -37.93 -10.44
N TYR A 56 13.42 -38.29 -10.75
CA TYR A 56 12.63 -39.29 -10.04
C TYR A 56 12.07 -40.32 -11.02
N ASP A 57 12.11 -41.59 -10.62
CA ASP A 57 11.37 -42.66 -11.28
C ASP A 57 9.91 -42.62 -10.76
N VAL A 58 8.94 -42.56 -11.67
CA VAL A 58 7.51 -42.54 -11.32
C VAL A 58 6.77 -43.65 -12.03
N TRP A 59 6.07 -44.46 -11.23
CA TRP A 59 5.32 -45.61 -11.68
C TRP A 59 3.85 -45.43 -11.34
N VAL A 60 3.00 -45.65 -12.33
CA VAL A 60 1.54 -45.54 -12.21
C VAL A 60 0.89 -46.84 -12.68
N ARG A 61 -0.13 -47.31 -11.98
CA ARG A 61 -0.99 -48.40 -12.45
C ARG A 61 -2.46 -48.16 -12.10
N ALA A 62 -3.36 -48.69 -12.91
CA ALA A 62 -4.80 -48.61 -12.68
C ALA A 62 -5.29 -49.72 -11.73
N ILE A 63 -6.35 -49.42 -10.99
CA ILE A 63 -7.16 -50.34 -10.21
C ILE A 63 -8.50 -50.47 -10.94
N PHE A 64 -8.87 -51.69 -11.31
CA PHE A 64 -10.15 -51.97 -11.96
C PHE A 64 -11.23 -52.30 -10.93
N ASP A 65 -12.50 -52.13 -11.30
CA ASP A 65 -13.68 -52.44 -10.48
C ASP A 65 -13.72 -53.89 -9.97
N ASN A 66 -13.18 -54.82 -10.74
CA ASN A 66 -13.04 -56.24 -10.40
C ASN A 66 -11.84 -56.55 -9.47
N GLY A 67 -11.12 -55.53 -9.00
CA GLY A 67 -9.95 -55.65 -8.12
C GLY A 67 -8.64 -56.02 -8.82
N GLN A 68 -8.64 -56.21 -10.15
CA GLN A 68 -7.41 -56.42 -10.90
C GLN A 68 -6.60 -55.12 -11.01
N LEU A 69 -5.29 -55.27 -11.20
CA LEU A 69 -4.35 -54.15 -11.33
C LEU A 69 -3.70 -54.22 -12.71
N SER A 70 -3.49 -53.07 -13.35
CA SER A 70 -2.70 -53.02 -14.59
C SER A 70 -1.21 -53.25 -14.32
N ASP A 71 -0.47 -53.50 -15.39
CA ASP A 71 0.98 -53.31 -15.38
C ASP A 71 1.34 -51.85 -15.06
N TRP A 72 2.58 -51.66 -14.62
CA TRP A 72 3.12 -50.34 -14.30
C TRP A 72 3.49 -49.58 -15.58
N LEU A 73 2.87 -48.42 -15.78
CA LEU A 73 3.40 -47.37 -16.64
C LEU A 73 4.55 -46.68 -15.91
N LYS A 74 5.73 -46.61 -16.54
CA LYS A 74 6.94 -46.04 -15.95
C LYS A 74 7.36 -44.80 -16.70
N GLY A 75 7.71 -43.75 -15.96
CA GLY A 75 8.25 -42.51 -16.48
C GLY A 75 9.35 -41.96 -15.59
N VAL A 76 10.06 -40.95 -16.10
CA VAL A 76 11.03 -40.18 -15.34
C VAL A 76 10.58 -38.73 -15.35
N LEU A 77 10.59 -38.08 -14.19
CA LEU A 77 10.36 -36.64 -14.05
C LEU A 77 11.57 -35.98 -13.39
N SER A 78 11.76 -34.70 -13.66
CA SER A 78 12.81 -33.90 -13.04
C SER A 78 12.17 -32.85 -12.13
N ALA A 79 12.40 -32.95 -10.83
CA ALA A 79 12.07 -31.89 -9.89
C ALA A 79 13.22 -30.89 -9.88
N SER A 80 12.92 -29.61 -10.09
CA SER A 80 13.88 -28.52 -9.94
C SER A 80 13.34 -27.55 -8.90
N ILE A 81 14.19 -27.17 -7.95
CA ILE A 81 13.96 -25.97 -7.14
C ILE A 81 14.63 -24.83 -7.90
N PHE A 82 13.84 -23.84 -8.32
CA PHE A 82 14.37 -22.67 -9.01
C PHE A 82 15.01 -21.71 -8.00
N ALA A 83 16.21 -22.03 -7.55
CA ALA A 83 17.05 -21.17 -6.70
C ALA A 83 17.95 -20.26 -7.57
N GLY A 84 17.34 -19.60 -8.56
CA GLY A 84 18.01 -18.60 -9.40
C GLY A 84 17.61 -17.19 -9.00
N TYR A 85 18.53 -16.24 -9.12
CA TYR A 85 18.18 -14.82 -9.09
C TYR A 85 17.43 -14.46 -10.38
N PRO A 86 16.24 -13.85 -10.32
CA PRO A 86 15.61 -13.28 -11.50
C PRO A 86 16.50 -12.21 -12.15
N GLY A 87 16.39 -12.07 -13.46
CA GLY A 87 16.94 -10.91 -14.19
C GLY A 87 16.23 -9.61 -13.78
N ALA A 88 16.85 -8.48 -14.10
CA ALA A 88 16.22 -7.17 -13.93
C ALA A 88 14.92 -7.08 -14.77
N VAL A 89 13.97 -6.28 -14.29
CA VAL A 89 12.65 -6.15 -14.92
C VAL A 89 12.74 -5.27 -16.18
N PRO A 90 12.49 -5.80 -17.38
CA PRO A 90 12.59 -5.00 -18.59
C PRO A 90 11.39 -4.05 -18.77
N SER A 91 11.58 -2.96 -19.52
CA SER A 91 10.51 -2.10 -20.03
C SER A 91 9.53 -1.56 -18.97
N PHE A 92 10.02 -1.24 -17.78
CA PHE A 92 9.22 -0.61 -16.74
C PHE A 92 8.79 0.79 -17.20
N THR A 93 7.48 1.02 -17.32
CA THR A 93 6.86 2.27 -17.76
C THR A 93 5.72 2.68 -16.84
N ILE A 94 5.42 3.99 -16.82
CA ILE A 94 4.31 4.59 -16.10
C ILE A 94 3.44 5.38 -17.07
N ALA A 95 2.13 5.21 -16.97
CA ALA A 95 1.14 6.01 -17.68
C ALA A 95 0.22 6.67 -16.64
N VAL A 96 0.31 7.99 -16.51
CA VAL A 96 -0.52 8.77 -15.57
C VAL A 96 -1.81 9.19 -16.27
N ALA A 97 -2.95 8.84 -15.68
CA ALA A 97 -4.28 9.20 -16.14
C ALA A 97 -5.08 9.79 -14.96
N GLY A 98 -5.09 11.12 -14.89
CA GLY A 98 -5.67 11.87 -13.77
C GLY A 98 -5.01 11.46 -12.46
N ASP A 99 -5.82 10.84 -11.60
CA ASP A 99 -5.48 10.47 -10.22
C ASP A 99 -4.85 9.09 -10.08
N SER A 100 -4.87 8.30 -11.16
CA SER A 100 -4.31 6.95 -11.21
C SER A 100 -3.11 6.90 -12.14
N ALA A 101 -2.15 6.05 -11.81
CA ALA A 101 -1.04 5.72 -12.66
C ALA A 101 -1.02 4.21 -12.92
N THR A 102 -0.95 3.84 -14.19
CA THR A 102 -0.74 2.45 -14.61
C THR A 102 0.75 2.20 -14.72
N LEU A 103 1.27 1.32 -13.89
CA LEU A 103 2.62 0.77 -14.03
C LEU A 103 2.56 -0.48 -14.90
N GLN A 104 3.44 -0.58 -15.88
CA GLN A 104 3.54 -1.74 -16.78
C GLN A 104 5.00 -2.09 -17.03
N TRP A 105 5.30 -3.39 -17.12
CA TRP A 105 6.65 -3.89 -17.39
C TRP A 105 6.62 -5.13 -18.29
N GLY A 106 7.79 -5.54 -18.78
CA GLY A 106 7.98 -6.86 -19.39
C GLY A 106 8.30 -7.91 -18.34
N ALA A 107 7.96 -9.18 -18.60
CA ALA A 107 8.30 -10.26 -17.67
C ALA A 107 9.83 -10.41 -17.54
N ALA A 108 10.33 -10.45 -16.31
CA ALA A 108 11.74 -10.75 -16.07
C ALA A 108 12.06 -12.20 -16.46
N THR A 109 13.34 -12.49 -16.69
CA THR A 109 13.80 -13.82 -17.13
C THR A 109 14.69 -14.49 -16.08
N PRO A 110 14.64 -15.82 -15.94
CA PRO A 110 13.67 -16.73 -16.55
C PRO A 110 12.26 -16.54 -15.94
N ALA A 111 11.21 -16.55 -16.76
CA ALA A 111 9.87 -16.21 -16.26
C ALA A 111 9.28 -17.31 -15.35
N GLU A 112 9.69 -18.56 -15.55
CA GLU A 112 9.23 -19.73 -14.80
C GLU A 112 9.61 -19.71 -13.31
N ILE A 113 10.59 -18.90 -12.92
CA ILE A 113 11.06 -18.83 -11.54
C ILE A 113 10.34 -17.74 -10.74
N ILE A 114 9.64 -16.82 -11.42
CA ILE A 114 9.07 -15.61 -10.83
C ILE A 114 7.78 -15.94 -10.10
N SER A 115 7.73 -15.58 -8.82
CA SER A 115 6.53 -15.63 -8.00
C SER A 115 5.71 -14.34 -8.12
N HIS A 116 6.36 -13.19 -7.98
CA HIS A 116 5.73 -11.88 -8.00
C HIS A 116 6.76 -10.77 -8.28
N TYR A 117 6.28 -9.55 -8.39
CA TYR A 117 7.07 -8.32 -8.49
C TYR A 117 6.80 -7.47 -7.25
N GLU A 118 7.86 -6.93 -6.68
CA GLU A 118 7.80 -5.97 -5.60
C GLU A 118 8.05 -4.58 -6.18
N ILE A 119 7.14 -3.66 -5.91
CA ILE A 119 7.21 -2.27 -6.35
C ILE A 119 7.37 -1.41 -5.12
N ARG A 120 8.42 -0.59 -5.12
CA ARG A 120 8.72 0.37 -4.07
C ARG A 120 8.58 1.80 -4.58
N HIS A 121 8.35 2.73 -3.66
CA HIS A 121 8.27 4.15 -3.93
C HIS A 121 9.05 4.96 -2.89
N SER A 122 9.60 6.09 -3.34
CA SER A 122 10.17 7.15 -2.51
C SER A 122 9.69 8.49 -3.04
N SER A 123 9.39 9.43 -2.14
CA SER A 123 9.07 10.83 -2.47
C SER A 123 10.25 11.56 -3.14
N ALA A 124 11.49 11.15 -2.84
CA ALA A 124 12.69 11.75 -3.40
C ALA A 124 12.82 11.46 -4.91
N LEU A 125 13.38 12.43 -5.65
CA LEU A 125 13.60 12.34 -7.11
C LEU A 125 15.05 12.01 -7.48
N THR A 126 15.94 11.98 -6.50
CA THR A 126 17.38 11.80 -6.68
C THR A 126 17.95 11.01 -5.52
N GLY A 127 18.95 10.16 -5.78
CA GLY A 127 19.65 9.41 -4.72
C GLY A 127 18.83 8.27 -4.10
N VAL A 128 17.69 7.90 -4.71
CA VAL A 128 16.85 6.80 -4.23
C VAL A 128 17.48 5.46 -4.59
N THR A 129 17.58 4.58 -3.62
CA THR A 129 17.99 3.18 -3.80
C THR A 129 16.87 2.23 -3.40
N TRP A 130 17.01 0.95 -3.74
CA TRP A 130 16.09 -0.09 -3.26
C TRP A 130 15.93 -0.10 -1.72
N GLN A 131 17.02 0.18 -1.01
CA GLN A 131 17.11 0.17 0.45
C GLN A 131 16.50 1.42 1.11
N THR A 132 16.31 2.52 0.39
CA THR A 132 15.71 3.76 0.92
C THR A 132 14.26 3.96 0.48
N ALA A 133 13.68 2.97 -0.21
CA ALA A 133 12.33 3.05 -0.75
C ALA A 133 11.39 2.11 0.00
N ASN A 134 10.14 2.54 0.17
CA ASN A 134 9.11 1.78 0.88
C ASN A 134 8.30 0.92 -0.07
N ILE A 135 7.85 -0.25 0.37
CA ILE A 135 6.98 -1.13 -0.42
C ILE A 135 5.66 -0.41 -0.70
N LEU A 136 5.37 -0.19 -1.98
CA LEU A 136 4.11 0.39 -2.45
C LEU A 136 3.10 -0.71 -2.80
N ARG A 137 3.54 -1.76 -3.50
CA ARG A 137 2.65 -2.79 -4.04
C ARG A 137 3.39 -4.08 -4.35
N ILE A 138 2.70 -5.21 -4.16
CA ILE A 138 3.10 -6.52 -4.68
C ILE A 138 2.18 -6.88 -5.84
N ALA A 139 2.74 -7.32 -6.97
CA ALA A 139 1.99 -7.67 -8.17
C ALA A 139 2.40 -9.04 -8.71
N SER A 140 1.44 -9.90 -9.06
CA SER A 140 1.69 -11.21 -9.69
C SER A 140 1.67 -11.17 -11.22
N GLY A 141 1.15 -10.08 -11.81
CA GLY A 141 1.14 -9.83 -13.26
C GLY A 141 2.24 -8.87 -13.70
N THR A 142 2.18 -8.42 -14.96
CA THR A 142 3.12 -7.45 -15.55
C THR A 142 2.56 -6.03 -15.67
N GLN A 143 1.48 -5.76 -14.93
CA GLN A 143 0.80 -4.48 -14.86
C GLN A 143 0.12 -4.33 -13.50
N VAL A 144 0.12 -3.11 -12.96
CA VAL A 144 -0.68 -2.77 -11.78
C VAL A 144 -1.08 -1.30 -11.79
N GLN A 145 -2.24 -0.99 -11.21
CA GLN A 145 -2.66 0.38 -10.95
C GLN A 145 -2.14 0.83 -9.58
N VAL A 146 -1.56 2.02 -9.55
CA VAL A 146 -1.13 2.72 -8.34
C VAL A 146 -1.66 4.15 -8.36
N PRO A 147 -1.68 4.85 -7.23
CA PRO A 147 -1.97 6.28 -7.20
C PRO A 147 -0.96 7.05 -8.04
N ALA A 148 -1.42 8.10 -8.73
CA ALA A 148 -0.53 9.03 -9.43
C ALA A 148 0.18 9.91 -8.38
N ILE A 149 1.36 9.49 -7.93
CA ILE A 149 2.17 10.22 -6.96
C ILE A 149 3.52 10.60 -7.56
N ARG A 150 3.97 11.82 -7.27
CA ARG A 150 5.31 12.30 -7.61
C ARG A 150 6.35 11.51 -6.82
N GLY A 151 7.49 11.20 -7.44
CA GLY A 151 8.58 10.48 -6.78
C GLY A 151 9.22 9.43 -7.67
N THR A 152 10.01 8.55 -7.06
CA THR A 152 10.76 7.49 -7.73
C THR A 152 10.13 6.14 -7.45
N PHE A 153 9.78 5.41 -8.52
CA PHE A 153 9.28 4.03 -8.45
C PHE A 153 10.42 3.07 -8.79
N LEU A 154 10.52 1.99 -8.02
CA LEU A 154 11.52 0.94 -8.21
C LEU A 154 10.80 -0.40 -8.29
N ILE A 155 11.29 -1.31 -9.13
CA ILE A 155 10.72 -2.66 -9.25
C ILE A 155 11.82 -3.72 -9.27
N LYS A 156 11.59 -4.81 -8.52
CA LYS A 156 12.36 -6.06 -8.61
C LYS A 156 11.43 -7.25 -8.80
N ALA A 157 11.90 -8.27 -9.52
CA ALA A 157 11.23 -9.56 -9.61
C ALA A 157 11.66 -10.44 -8.44
N VAL A 158 10.74 -11.21 -7.87
CA VAL A 158 10.98 -12.12 -6.75
C VAL A 158 10.68 -13.54 -7.16
N SER A 159 11.62 -14.46 -6.93
CA SER A 159 11.45 -15.86 -7.27
C SER A 159 10.60 -16.62 -6.25
N TYR A 160 10.13 -17.83 -6.60
CA TYR A 160 9.47 -18.72 -5.63
C TYR A 160 10.39 -19.09 -4.45
N ALA A 161 11.71 -18.99 -4.61
CA ALA A 161 12.67 -19.18 -3.53
C ALA A 161 12.89 -17.91 -2.66
N GLY A 162 12.19 -16.81 -2.94
CA GLY A 162 12.34 -15.54 -2.23
C GLY A 162 13.54 -14.69 -2.68
N LEU A 163 14.22 -15.08 -3.76
CA LEU A 163 15.38 -14.34 -4.29
C LEU A 163 14.91 -13.19 -5.17
N GLN A 164 15.36 -11.97 -4.87
CA GLN A 164 15.04 -10.77 -5.66
C GLN A 164 16.02 -10.59 -6.83
N SER A 165 15.61 -9.88 -7.89
CA SER A 165 16.55 -9.52 -8.97
C SER A 165 17.70 -8.67 -8.43
N LYS A 166 18.93 -8.92 -8.90
CA LYS A 166 20.12 -8.21 -8.39
C LYS A 166 20.07 -6.70 -8.61
N LEU A 167 19.47 -6.28 -9.73
CA LEU A 167 19.26 -4.89 -10.06
C LEU A 167 17.77 -4.58 -10.05
N GLU A 168 17.41 -3.44 -9.48
CA GLU A 168 16.13 -2.78 -9.66
C GLU A 168 16.03 -2.10 -11.02
N THR A 169 14.80 -1.85 -11.45
CA THR A 169 14.52 -0.93 -12.56
C THR A 169 13.75 0.27 -12.02
N ILE A 170 14.15 1.48 -12.44
CA ILE A 170 13.71 2.73 -11.83
C ILE A 170 12.94 3.59 -12.83
N ILE A 171 11.87 4.22 -12.37
CA ILE A 171 11.17 5.31 -13.06
C ILE A 171 11.10 6.51 -12.13
N ILE A 172 11.45 7.69 -12.64
CA ILE A 172 11.24 8.95 -11.91
C ILE A 172 9.99 9.62 -12.48
N ASN A 173 8.94 9.68 -11.68
CA ASN A 173 7.76 10.49 -11.97
C ASN A 173 7.95 11.89 -11.38
N ALA A 174 8.53 12.80 -12.17
CA ALA A 174 8.72 14.20 -11.77
C ALA A 174 7.43 15.04 -11.92
N VAL A 175 6.44 14.53 -12.64
CA VAL A 175 5.16 15.21 -12.87
C VAL A 175 4.28 15.00 -11.66
N ASP A 176 4.05 16.09 -10.95
CA ASP A 176 2.92 16.20 -10.04
C ASP A 176 1.65 16.17 -10.92
N PRO A 177 0.76 15.19 -10.80
CA PRO A 177 -0.48 15.17 -11.55
C PRO A 177 -1.31 16.37 -11.12
N LEU A 178 -1.11 17.48 -11.85
CA LEU A 178 -1.84 18.74 -11.83
C LEU A 178 -3.22 18.63 -11.18
N THR A 179 -3.23 18.79 -9.87
CA THR A 179 -4.35 19.32 -9.11
C THR A 179 -3.73 20.44 -8.30
N LYS A 180 -4.21 21.66 -8.51
CA LYS A 180 -4.00 22.70 -7.51
C LYS A 180 -4.59 22.12 -6.25
N LEU A 181 -3.74 21.71 -5.31
CA LEU A 181 -4.21 21.21 -4.03
C LEU A 181 -5.14 22.28 -3.46
N ASN A 182 -6.41 21.91 -3.38
CA ASN A 182 -7.45 22.71 -2.77
C ASN A 182 -7.38 22.47 -1.27
N ALA A 183 -8.04 23.31 -0.44
CA ALA A 183 -7.87 23.39 1.02
C ALA A 183 -7.21 22.16 1.66
N VAL A 184 -5.91 22.28 1.91
CA VAL A 184 -5.04 21.18 2.34
C VAL A 184 -4.94 21.22 3.85
N GLU A 185 -5.34 20.14 4.50
CA GLU A 185 -4.87 19.84 5.85
C GLU A 185 -3.66 18.91 5.71
N ALA A 186 -2.51 19.36 6.20
CA ALA A 186 -1.28 18.59 6.20
C ALA A 186 -0.89 18.29 7.65
N LEU A 187 -0.61 17.03 7.93
CA LEU A 187 0.01 16.60 9.18
C LEU A 187 1.43 16.14 8.87
N GLU A 188 2.40 16.77 9.51
CA GLU A 188 3.81 16.46 9.39
C GLU A 188 4.33 16.01 10.75
N GLU A 189 5.00 14.87 10.77
CA GLU A 189 5.61 14.27 11.94
C GLU A 189 7.11 14.13 11.67
N GLU A 190 7.87 15.00 12.33
CA GLU A 190 9.32 15.09 12.24
C GLU A 190 9.95 14.94 13.63
N PRO A 191 11.27 14.69 13.73
CA PRO A 191 12.00 14.71 15.00
C PRO A 191 11.59 15.89 15.90
N PRO A 192 11.20 15.64 17.16
CA PRO A 192 11.43 14.42 17.95
C PRO A 192 10.28 13.40 17.94
N PHE A 193 9.38 13.48 16.96
CA PHE A 193 8.17 12.65 16.86
C PHE A 193 7.30 12.76 18.12
N PRO A 194 6.60 13.88 18.35
CA PRO A 194 5.88 14.17 19.61
C PRO A 194 4.70 13.23 19.93
N GLY A 195 4.19 12.49 18.95
CA GLY A 195 3.09 11.54 19.07
C GLY A 195 3.36 10.36 20.02
N MET A 196 2.31 9.55 20.22
CA MET A 196 2.34 8.41 21.14
C MET A 196 3.14 7.26 20.51
N LYS A 197 4.07 6.71 21.30
CA LYS A 197 4.95 5.60 20.88
C LYS A 197 4.56 4.34 21.62
N ASN A 198 4.37 3.25 20.88
CA ASN A 198 4.10 1.93 21.44
C ASN A 198 5.00 0.91 20.75
N GLY A 199 5.98 0.37 21.46
CA GLY A 199 7.02 -0.49 20.85
C GLY A 199 7.97 0.27 19.91
N THR A 200 7.93 1.60 19.92
CA THR A 200 8.84 2.48 19.17
C THR A 200 9.48 3.49 20.12
N TYR A 201 10.61 4.08 19.73
CA TYR A 201 11.22 5.19 20.44
C TYR A 201 11.98 6.12 19.48
N PHE A 202 12.18 7.38 19.87
CA PHE A 202 13.03 8.32 19.16
C PHE A 202 14.43 8.29 19.77
N ASP A 203 15.45 8.02 18.97
CA ASP A 203 16.83 7.83 19.43
C ASP A 203 17.66 9.14 19.51
N GLY A 204 17.05 10.27 19.15
CA GLY A 204 17.74 11.56 18.98
C GLY A 204 17.91 11.97 17.51
N SER A 205 17.69 11.05 16.57
CA SER A 205 17.83 11.27 15.13
C SER A 205 16.63 10.75 14.31
N ALA A 206 16.14 9.55 14.63
CA ALA A 206 15.06 8.89 13.91
C ALA A 206 14.15 8.12 14.88
N LEU A 207 12.92 7.87 14.45
CA LEU A 207 12.02 6.93 15.12
C LEU A 207 12.41 5.50 14.73
N ARG A 208 12.50 4.59 15.71
CA ARG A 208 12.91 3.19 15.53
C ARG A 208 12.12 2.22 16.41
N LEU A 209 12.21 0.93 16.14
CA LEU A 209 11.61 -0.12 16.98
C LEU A 209 12.38 -0.23 18.30
N GLY A 210 11.65 -0.50 19.40
CA GLY A 210 12.24 -0.84 20.68
C GLY A 210 12.93 -2.21 20.67
N GLY A 211 13.82 -2.44 21.63
CA GLY A 211 14.34 -3.77 21.89
C GLY A 211 13.25 -4.70 22.43
N ALA A 212 13.30 -5.97 22.05
CA ALA A 212 12.39 -7.03 22.49
C ALA A 212 12.78 -7.64 23.84
N SER A 213 14.02 -7.44 24.29
CA SER A 213 14.53 -7.95 25.57
C SER A 213 14.36 -6.94 26.70
N ASP A 214 13.96 -7.44 27.88
CA ASP A 214 14.11 -6.71 29.13
C ASP A 214 15.45 -7.09 29.78
N LEU A 215 16.49 -6.33 29.44
CA LEU A 215 17.85 -6.60 29.93
C LEU A 215 17.93 -6.57 31.46
N PHE A 216 17.11 -5.76 32.13
CA PHE A 216 17.14 -5.65 33.59
C PHE A 216 16.41 -6.78 34.32
N ALA A 217 15.65 -7.60 33.60
CA ALA A 217 14.97 -8.79 34.11
C ALA A 217 15.78 -10.09 33.92
N LEU A 218 16.94 -10.04 33.26
CA LEU A 218 17.80 -11.21 33.05
C LEU A 218 18.44 -11.66 34.37
N ASP A 219 18.45 -12.98 34.61
CA ASP A 219 19.09 -13.60 35.78
C ASP A 219 20.61 -13.38 35.78
N ASP A 220 21.24 -13.41 34.59
CA ASP A 220 22.63 -13.00 34.38
C ASP A 220 22.71 -11.90 33.31
N TRP A 221 22.77 -10.66 33.77
CA TRP A 221 22.90 -9.47 32.93
C TRP A 221 24.20 -9.46 32.10
N PHE A 222 25.26 -10.15 32.54
CA PHE A 222 26.57 -10.13 31.87
C PHE A 222 26.71 -11.17 30.75
N GLU A 223 25.77 -12.10 30.61
CA GLU A 223 25.78 -13.10 29.52
C GLU A 223 25.33 -12.53 28.17
N VAL A 224 24.86 -11.29 28.13
CA VAL A 224 24.40 -10.63 26.91
C VAL A 224 25.58 -10.36 25.97
N GLY A 225 25.59 -11.04 24.82
CA GLY A 225 26.65 -10.91 23.82
C GLY A 225 26.69 -9.55 23.11
N ASP A 226 25.53 -8.90 22.97
CA ASP A 226 25.39 -7.55 22.41
C ASP A 226 24.38 -6.76 23.25
N PHE A 227 24.86 -5.79 24.04
CA PHE A 227 24.01 -4.98 24.91
C PHE A 227 23.13 -3.96 24.17
N PHE A 228 23.46 -3.63 22.92
CA PHE A 228 22.68 -2.70 22.11
C PHE A 228 21.52 -3.41 21.41
N LEU A 229 21.71 -4.66 21.02
CA LEU A 229 20.67 -5.49 20.41
C LEU A 229 19.88 -6.33 21.43
N GLY A 230 20.48 -6.67 22.56
CA GLY A 230 19.94 -7.60 23.55
C GLY A 230 19.94 -9.04 23.06
N THR A 231 19.25 -9.93 23.78
CA THR A 231 19.17 -11.36 23.46
C THR A 231 18.17 -11.66 22.34
N ASP A 232 17.12 -10.86 22.25
CA ASP A 232 15.94 -11.06 21.39
C ASP A 232 15.80 -9.99 20.31
N GLY A 233 16.75 -9.06 20.22
CA GLY A 233 16.82 -8.06 19.16
C GLY A 233 15.74 -6.99 19.23
N TYR A 234 15.28 -6.54 18.07
CA TYR A 234 14.18 -5.59 17.95
C TYR A 234 12.81 -6.26 18.07
N LEU A 235 11.83 -5.51 18.56
CA LEU A 235 10.42 -5.88 18.45
C LEU A 235 10.06 -6.14 16.97
N THR A 236 9.23 -7.14 16.71
CA THR A 236 8.78 -7.45 15.34
C THR A 236 7.81 -6.40 14.79
N GLU A 237 7.15 -5.65 15.67
CA GLU A 237 6.17 -4.62 15.33
C GLU A 237 6.15 -3.50 16.38
N GLY A 238 5.90 -2.28 15.92
CA GLY A 238 5.68 -1.11 16.77
C GLY A 238 4.79 -0.09 16.07
N HIS A 239 4.14 0.75 16.86
CA HIS A 239 3.24 1.80 16.39
C HIS A 239 3.70 3.18 16.87
N TYR A 240 3.46 4.15 16.02
CA TYR A 240 3.56 5.57 16.35
C TYR A 240 2.28 6.27 15.93
N ASP A 241 1.48 6.69 16.89
CA ASP A 241 0.24 7.43 16.65
C ASP A 241 0.58 8.92 16.56
N PHE A 242 0.09 9.58 15.50
CA PHE A 242 0.33 10.99 15.25
C PHE A 242 -0.26 11.82 16.40
N VAL A 243 0.36 12.96 16.71
CA VAL A 243 -0.08 13.83 17.81
C VAL A 243 -1.44 14.45 17.53
N ASP A 244 -1.66 14.84 16.29
CA ASP A 244 -2.85 15.58 15.86
C ASP A 244 -3.82 14.69 15.05
N THR A 245 -5.10 15.01 15.20
CA THR A 245 -6.19 14.45 14.37
C THR A 245 -6.72 15.52 13.44
N VAL A 246 -7.09 15.14 12.21
CA VAL A 246 -7.73 16.06 11.27
C VAL A 246 -9.25 16.02 11.51
N ASP A 247 -9.87 17.14 11.88
CA ASP A 247 -11.34 17.31 11.91
C ASP A 247 -11.79 18.28 10.83
N LEU A 248 -12.56 17.78 9.87
CA LEU A 248 -13.13 18.60 8.81
C LEU A 248 -14.43 19.30 9.26
N GLY A 249 -14.98 18.94 10.41
CA GLY A 249 -16.22 19.49 11.00
C GLY A 249 -17.51 18.90 10.44
N ALA A 250 -17.47 18.25 9.28
CA ALA A 250 -18.56 17.47 8.70
C ALA A 250 -17.98 16.37 7.79
N VAL A 251 -18.81 15.39 7.41
CA VAL A 251 -18.38 14.31 6.52
C VAL A 251 -18.10 14.85 5.12
N TYR A 252 -16.85 14.71 4.68
CA TYR A 252 -16.41 15.08 3.34
C TYR A 252 -15.64 13.94 2.68
N THR A 253 -15.83 13.77 1.38
CA THR A 253 -14.96 12.92 0.56
C THR A 253 -13.70 13.70 0.25
N SER A 254 -12.60 13.31 0.87
CA SER A 254 -11.30 13.95 0.70
C SER A 254 -10.31 12.94 0.14
N ARG A 255 -9.39 13.43 -0.68
CA ARG A 255 -8.28 12.64 -1.14
C ARG A 255 -7.19 12.63 -0.10
N VAL A 256 -6.87 11.45 0.42
CA VAL A 256 -5.86 11.28 1.47
C VAL A 256 -4.64 10.61 0.88
N SER A 257 -3.45 11.14 1.15
CA SER A 257 -2.17 10.58 0.72
C SER A 257 -1.12 10.67 1.82
N SER A 258 -0.15 9.75 1.83
CA SER A 258 0.97 9.76 2.77
C SER A 258 2.32 9.82 2.08
N GLN A 259 3.29 10.43 2.74
CA GLN A 259 4.70 10.41 2.40
C GLN A 259 5.49 9.85 3.58
N ILE A 260 6.45 8.97 3.30
CA ILE A 260 7.27 8.28 4.30
C ILE A 260 8.71 8.38 3.86
N GLU A 261 9.56 8.94 4.71
CA GLU A 261 11.01 8.87 4.59
C GLU A 261 11.56 7.94 5.66
N ALA A 262 12.08 6.80 5.22
CA ALA A 262 12.62 5.77 6.11
C ALA A 262 13.72 4.97 5.41
N LEU A 263 14.60 4.41 6.22
CA LEU A 263 15.64 3.47 5.78
C LEU A 263 15.78 2.31 6.77
N GLY A 264 16.37 1.21 6.33
CA GLY A 264 16.69 0.09 7.22
C GLY A 264 18.06 0.26 7.85
N GLU A 265 18.21 -0.15 9.10
CA GLU A 265 19.49 -0.32 9.77
C GLU A 265 19.64 -1.77 10.21
N ARG A 266 20.79 -2.38 9.94
CA ARG A 266 21.21 -3.66 10.53
C ARG A 266 22.22 -3.38 11.65
N SER A 267 21.83 -3.64 12.89
CA SER A 267 22.66 -3.31 14.05
C SER A 267 23.77 -4.33 14.33
N SER A 268 23.64 -5.55 13.81
CA SER A 268 24.67 -6.60 13.93
C SER A 268 25.84 -6.46 12.93
N ASP A 269 25.78 -5.48 12.02
CA ASP A 269 26.74 -5.37 10.93
C ASP A 269 28.11 -4.88 11.43
N ASP A 270 29.05 -5.81 11.57
CA ASP A 270 30.43 -5.50 11.93
C ASP A 270 31.29 -5.30 10.66
N VAL A 271 31.28 -4.06 10.16
CA VAL A 271 32.11 -3.64 9.02
C VAL A 271 33.61 -3.80 9.30
N PHE A 272 34.03 -3.75 10.58
CA PHE A 272 35.44 -3.87 10.98
C PHE A 272 35.89 -5.34 11.11
N GLY A 273 34.95 -6.29 11.20
CA GLY A 273 35.19 -7.73 11.19
C GLY A 273 35.41 -8.32 9.79
N LEU A 274 35.26 -7.52 8.72
CA LEU A 274 35.44 -7.98 7.34
C LEU A 274 36.91 -8.31 7.06
N VAL A 275 37.19 -9.58 6.75
CA VAL A 275 38.54 -10.05 6.35
C VAL A 275 38.98 -9.43 5.02
N ASN A 276 38.02 -9.14 4.12
CA ASN A 276 38.28 -8.44 2.87
C ASN A 276 37.17 -7.40 2.59
N PHE A 277 37.49 -6.14 2.84
CA PHE A 277 36.62 -4.99 2.59
C PHE A 277 36.15 -4.92 1.13
N PHE A 278 36.98 -5.31 0.15
CA PHE A 278 36.68 -5.15 -1.28
C PHE A 278 35.85 -6.30 -1.89
N GLU A 279 35.62 -7.38 -1.16
CA GLU A 279 34.78 -8.52 -1.61
C GLU A 279 33.31 -8.36 -1.20
N ARG A 280 32.98 -7.34 -0.41
CA ARG A 280 31.61 -7.09 0.00
C ARG A 280 30.81 -6.51 -1.18
N ASP A 281 29.87 -7.31 -1.69
CA ASP A 281 29.01 -6.95 -2.81
C ASP A 281 28.13 -5.72 -2.51
N ASP A 282 27.71 -5.52 -1.25
CA ASP A 282 26.91 -4.37 -0.81
C ASP A 282 27.26 -3.96 0.64
N PHE A 283 27.74 -2.73 0.80
CA PHE A 283 28.08 -2.13 2.09
C PHE A 283 26.86 -1.71 2.91
N PHE A 284 25.70 -1.56 2.28
CA PHE A 284 24.46 -1.18 2.93
C PHE A 284 23.55 -2.38 3.23
N GLY A 285 23.96 -3.57 2.77
CA GLY A 285 23.26 -4.84 3.00
C GLY A 285 21.97 -4.98 2.20
N ASP A 286 21.67 -6.21 1.77
CA ASP A 286 20.36 -6.55 1.20
C ASP A 286 19.30 -6.68 2.31
N ILE A 287 19.02 -5.55 2.98
CA ILE A 287 18.06 -5.48 4.09
C ILE A 287 16.73 -4.87 3.67
N GLY A 288 16.58 -4.49 2.39
CA GLY A 288 15.39 -3.83 1.89
C GLY A 288 14.12 -4.60 2.23
N GLY A 289 14.12 -5.93 2.09
CA GLY A 289 12.98 -6.81 2.39
C GLY A 289 12.82 -7.23 3.85
N LEU A 290 13.66 -6.74 4.77
CA LEU A 290 13.69 -7.19 6.17
C LEU A 290 12.98 -6.24 7.14
N TRP A 291 12.38 -5.16 6.62
CA TRP A 291 11.61 -4.21 7.39
C TRP A 291 10.52 -3.56 6.52
N SER A 292 9.53 -2.94 7.16
CA SER A 292 8.57 -2.10 6.45
C SER A 292 8.02 -1.00 7.35
N VAL A 293 7.63 0.12 6.73
CA VAL A 293 6.87 1.18 7.38
C VAL A 293 5.60 1.41 6.56
N THR A 294 4.45 1.44 7.24
CA THR A 294 3.14 1.66 6.62
C THR A 294 2.37 2.68 7.43
N VAL A 295 1.88 3.74 6.80
CA VAL A 295 0.92 4.64 7.44
C VAL A 295 -0.46 3.98 7.37
N GLU A 296 -1.14 3.94 8.51
CA GLU A 296 -2.50 3.46 8.65
C GLU A 296 -3.42 4.62 9.01
N VAL A 297 -4.67 4.54 8.56
CA VAL A 297 -5.72 5.52 8.81
C VAL A 297 -6.88 4.85 9.55
N SER A 298 -7.49 5.61 10.45
CA SER A 298 -8.76 5.29 11.10
C SER A 298 -9.63 6.54 11.04
N THR A 299 -10.91 6.35 10.76
CA THR A 299 -11.86 7.41 10.43
C THR A 299 -13.05 7.41 11.37
N THR A 300 -13.73 8.55 11.46
CA THR A 300 -15.02 8.68 12.15
C THR A 300 -15.91 9.71 11.45
N ASP A 301 -17.22 9.50 11.52
CA ASP A 301 -18.23 10.48 11.10
C ASP A 301 -18.73 11.35 12.28
N ASP A 302 -18.36 10.95 13.51
CA ASP A 302 -18.72 11.64 14.75
C ASP A 302 -17.76 12.83 15.03
N ASP A 303 -18.12 13.63 16.03
CA ASP A 303 -17.26 14.70 16.53
C ASP A 303 -16.03 14.13 17.28
N PRO A 304 -14.79 14.36 16.80
CA PRO A 304 -13.60 13.84 17.45
C PRO A 304 -13.35 14.48 18.84
N GLY A 305 -13.88 15.68 19.11
CA GLY A 305 -13.81 16.32 20.42
C GLY A 305 -14.81 15.78 21.45
N GLY A 306 -15.74 14.90 21.03
CA GLY A 306 -16.76 14.30 21.88
C GLY A 306 -16.40 12.88 22.33
N SER A 307 -17.21 11.90 21.93
CA SER A 307 -16.97 10.47 22.17
C SER A 307 -17.15 9.70 20.86
N PRO A 308 -16.27 9.94 19.88
CA PRO A 308 -16.39 9.38 18.54
C PRO A 308 -16.22 7.86 18.54
N VAL A 309 -16.94 7.18 17.66
CA VAL A 309 -16.64 5.79 17.31
C VAL A 309 -15.72 5.79 16.10
N TRP A 310 -14.48 5.31 16.32
CA TRP A 310 -13.48 5.19 15.26
C TRP A 310 -13.55 3.82 14.60
N THR A 311 -13.33 3.79 13.29
CA THR A 311 -13.16 2.54 12.53
C THR A 311 -11.86 1.81 12.93
N ASP A 312 -11.78 0.53 12.62
CA ASP A 312 -10.53 -0.21 12.74
C ASP A 312 -9.44 0.41 11.84
N TRP A 313 -8.19 0.29 12.28
CA TRP A 313 -7.05 0.77 11.52
C TRP A 313 -6.87 -0.02 10.23
N ALA A 314 -6.66 0.70 9.12
CA ALA A 314 -6.38 0.11 7.82
C ALA A 314 -5.16 0.79 7.16
N PRO A 315 -4.35 0.07 6.35
CA PRO A 315 -3.28 0.69 5.57
C PRO A 315 -3.81 1.82 4.68
N LEU A 316 -3.17 2.99 4.78
CA LEU A 316 -3.50 4.14 3.95
C LEU A 316 -2.93 3.91 2.55
N VAL A 317 -3.84 3.64 1.61
CA VAL A 317 -3.54 3.68 0.17
C VAL A 317 -4.09 5.02 -0.33
N THR A 318 -3.28 5.79 -1.06
CA THR A 318 -3.74 7.08 -1.57
C THR A 318 -5.04 6.92 -2.37
N GLY A 319 -6.08 7.64 -1.97
CA GLY A 319 -7.42 7.51 -2.54
C GLY A 319 -8.43 8.43 -1.86
N ASP A 320 -9.67 8.35 -2.34
CA ASP A 320 -10.78 9.15 -1.82
C ASP A 320 -11.44 8.45 -0.63
N ILE A 321 -11.49 9.14 0.51
CA ILE A 321 -12.05 8.62 1.76
C ILE A 321 -13.10 9.61 2.26
N SER A 322 -14.34 9.14 2.42
CA SER A 322 -15.42 9.90 3.05
C SER A 322 -15.37 9.73 4.56
N ALA A 323 -15.11 10.82 5.29
CA ALA A 323 -15.16 10.85 6.76
C ALA A 323 -15.31 12.29 7.25
N ARG A 324 -15.70 12.48 8.52
CA ARG A 324 -15.59 13.79 9.20
C ARG A 324 -14.18 14.03 9.71
N ALA A 325 -13.60 13.03 10.36
CA ALA A 325 -12.30 13.16 10.97
C ALA A 325 -11.41 11.93 10.73
N TYR A 326 -10.09 12.17 10.75
CA TYR A 326 -9.05 11.19 10.50
C TYR A 326 -8.04 11.20 11.64
N ARG A 327 -7.60 10.00 12.03
CA ARG A 327 -6.39 9.80 12.82
C ARG A 327 -5.44 8.88 12.06
N PHE A 328 -4.15 9.11 12.24
CA PHE A 328 -3.10 8.41 11.52
C PHE A 328 -2.12 7.78 12.50
N ARG A 329 -1.55 6.64 12.10
CA ARG A 329 -0.43 6.02 12.81
C ARG A 329 0.54 5.40 11.82
N ALA A 330 1.82 5.40 12.15
CA ALA A 330 2.81 4.58 11.44
C ALA A 330 2.92 3.22 12.13
N LYS A 331 2.77 2.16 11.34
CA LYS A 331 3.07 0.78 11.70
C LYS A 331 4.46 0.43 11.16
N MET A 332 5.38 0.18 12.08
CA MET A 332 6.76 -0.21 11.80
C MET A 332 6.88 -1.72 12.05
N ALA A 333 7.51 -2.43 11.12
CA ALA A 333 7.72 -3.87 11.23
C ALA A 333 9.17 -4.24 10.95
N SER A 334 9.65 -5.25 11.67
CA SER A 334 10.91 -5.93 11.41
C SER A 334 10.67 -7.40 11.14
N PHE A 335 11.34 -7.93 10.12
CA PHE A 335 11.30 -9.33 9.72
C PHE A 335 12.60 -10.07 10.06
N GLN A 336 13.57 -9.38 10.69
CA GLN A 336 14.81 -9.98 11.16
C GLN A 336 15.26 -9.31 12.46
N GLN A 337 15.69 -10.13 13.41
CA GLN A 337 15.97 -9.75 14.78
C GLN A 337 16.92 -8.54 14.95
N ASP A 338 17.89 -8.40 14.04
CA ASP A 338 18.95 -7.39 14.03
C ASP A 338 18.68 -6.21 13.09
N VAL A 339 17.49 -6.13 12.48
CA VAL A 339 17.11 -5.05 11.56
C VAL A 339 16.00 -4.21 12.16
N THR A 340 16.11 -2.88 12.04
CA THR A 340 15.03 -1.95 12.40
C THR A 340 14.80 -0.92 11.29
N PRO A 341 13.55 -0.52 11.02
CA PRO A 341 13.29 0.70 10.26
C PRO A 341 13.69 1.93 11.08
N LEU A 342 14.31 2.91 10.42
CA LEU A 342 14.62 4.25 10.90
C LEU A 342 13.78 5.26 10.11
N VAL A 343 12.79 5.85 10.76
CA VAL A 343 11.87 6.83 10.15
C VAL A 343 12.35 8.24 10.47
N THR A 344 12.57 9.05 9.43
CA THR A 344 13.06 10.44 9.55
C THR A 344 12.00 11.48 9.28
N SER A 345 10.98 11.14 8.49
CA SER A 345 9.83 12.01 8.26
C SER A 345 8.59 11.19 7.89
N LEU A 346 7.44 11.60 8.41
CA LEU A 346 6.13 11.11 8.02
C LEU A 346 5.25 12.32 7.71
N ALA A 347 4.54 12.29 6.59
CA ALA A 347 3.56 13.31 6.27
C ALA A 347 2.28 12.68 5.74
N VAL A 348 1.15 13.31 6.05
CA VAL A 348 -0.16 12.98 5.49
C VAL A 348 -0.81 14.25 4.98
N THR A 349 -1.42 14.16 3.82
CA THR A 349 -2.12 15.26 3.16
C THR A 349 -3.56 14.85 2.91
N VAL A 350 -4.51 15.67 3.38
CA VAL A 350 -5.95 15.55 3.13
C VAL A 350 -6.35 16.72 2.24
N ASP A 351 -6.67 16.43 0.98
CA ASP A 351 -7.12 17.41 -0.02
C ASP A 351 -8.63 17.27 -0.24
N MET A 352 -9.37 18.36 -0.03
CA MET A 352 -10.80 18.42 -0.31
C MET A 352 -11.07 18.93 -1.73
N PRO A 353 -11.88 18.22 -2.53
CA PRO A 353 -12.22 18.66 -3.88
C PRO A 353 -12.97 19.99 -3.88
N ASP A 354 -12.84 20.73 -4.98
CA ASP A 354 -13.61 21.94 -5.23
C ASP A 354 -15.10 21.61 -5.33
N ARG A 355 -15.92 22.36 -4.61
CA ARG A 355 -17.37 22.28 -4.68
C ARG A 355 -17.94 23.54 -5.31
N VAL A 356 -18.88 23.33 -6.24
CA VAL A 356 -19.62 24.39 -6.90
C VAL A 356 -21.11 24.17 -6.67
N ILE A 357 -21.79 25.21 -6.17
CA ILE A 357 -23.24 25.25 -6.08
C ILE A 357 -23.71 26.35 -7.02
N ALA A 358 -24.70 26.05 -7.85
CA ALA A 358 -25.29 27.03 -8.75
C ALA A 358 -26.82 26.94 -8.73
N GLY A 359 -27.45 28.07 -8.99
CA GLY A 359 -28.90 28.15 -9.19
C GLY A 359 -29.19 29.12 -10.33
N ASN A 360 -30.22 28.80 -11.11
CA ASN A 360 -30.61 29.58 -12.28
C ASN A 360 -32.05 30.08 -12.12
N ASP A 361 -32.32 31.26 -12.66
CA ASP A 361 -33.63 31.90 -12.73
C ASP A 361 -34.37 31.95 -11.38
N ILE A 362 -33.64 32.17 -10.30
CA ILE A 362 -34.21 32.21 -8.94
C ILE A 362 -34.95 33.53 -8.73
N VAL A 363 -36.25 33.43 -8.45
CA VAL A 363 -37.09 34.60 -8.14
C VAL A 363 -36.84 35.08 -6.72
N VAL A 364 -36.41 36.33 -6.59
CA VAL A 364 -36.25 37.03 -5.30
C VAL A 364 -37.37 38.04 -5.17
N SER A 365 -38.23 37.82 -4.17
CA SER A 365 -39.33 38.74 -3.87
C SER A 365 -38.82 40.07 -3.31
N GLY A 366 -39.70 41.09 -3.23
CA GLY A 366 -39.38 42.35 -2.55
C GLY A 366 -39.02 42.22 -1.06
N ALA A 367 -39.18 41.04 -0.42
CA ALA A 367 -38.68 40.80 0.93
C ALA A 367 -37.20 40.36 0.96
N GLY A 368 -36.56 40.15 -0.19
CA GLY A 368 -35.28 39.46 -0.31
C GLY A 368 -35.44 37.93 -0.26
N LEU A 369 -34.32 37.23 -0.40
CA LEU A 369 -34.24 35.78 -0.34
C LEU A 369 -32.91 35.36 0.27
N THR A 370 -32.96 34.42 1.21
CA THR A 370 -31.76 33.72 1.70
C THR A 370 -31.57 32.44 0.91
N ILE A 371 -30.40 32.30 0.30
CA ILE A 371 -30.00 31.11 -0.45
C ILE A 371 -29.03 30.31 0.43
N PRO A 372 -29.43 29.12 0.92
CA PRO A 372 -28.57 28.29 1.73
C PRO A 372 -27.60 27.48 0.87
N PHE A 373 -26.40 27.25 1.40
CA PHE A 373 -25.49 26.22 0.95
C PHE A 373 -25.72 24.96 1.80
N THR A 374 -26.27 23.91 1.19
CA THR A 374 -26.59 22.65 1.91
C THR A 374 -25.96 21.46 1.21
N PRO A 375 -25.06 20.71 1.88
CA PRO A 375 -24.39 21.03 3.15
C PRO A 375 -23.64 22.38 3.08
N ALA A 376 -23.24 22.96 4.22
CA ALA A 376 -22.43 24.19 4.21
C ALA A 376 -21.06 23.94 3.56
N PHE A 377 -20.42 24.98 3.02
CA PHE A 377 -19.01 24.92 2.65
C PHE A 377 -18.16 24.82 3.93
N ARG A 378 -17.00 24.16 3.87
CA ARG A 378 -15.94 24.29 4.88
C ARG A 378 -15.25 25.64 4.77
N SER A 379 -15.12 26.15 3.54
CA SER A 379 -14.59 27.48 3.25
C SER A 379 -15.19 27.96 1.93
N LEU A 380 -15.78 29.16 1.93
CA LEU A 380 -16.33 29.79 0.73
C LEU A 380 -15.25 30.62 0.03
N GLN A 381 -14.82 30.22 -1.17
CA GLN A 381 -13.83 30.97 -1.94
C GLN A 381 -14.43 32.14 -2.72
N GLY A 382 -15.65 31.98 -3.24
CA GLY A 382 -16.23 32.97 -4.14
C GLY A 382 -17.73 32.81 -4.34
N LEU A 383 -18.39 33.94 -4.58
CA LEU A 383 -19.80 34.00 -4.97
C LEU A 383 -19.89 34.95 -6.15
N SER A 384 -20.45 34.47 -7.25
CA SER A 384 -20.79 35.27 -8.43
C SER A 384 -22.30 35.27 -8.62
N ILE A 385 -22.85 36.43 -8.97
CA ILE A 385 -24.28 36.64 -9.18
C ILE A 385 -24.47 37.28 -10.56
N ALA A 386 -25.42 36.78 -11.33
CA ALA A 386 -25.94 37.43 -12.52
C ALA A 386 -27.40 37.87 -12.25
N ALA A 387 -27.58 39.15 -11.97
CA ALA A 387 -28.90 39.73 -11.80
C ALA A 387 -29.59 39.93 -13.16
N GLN A 388 -30.87 39.61 -13.25
CA GLN A 388 -31.64 39.67 -14.48
C GLN A 388 -32.79 40.69 -14.35
N GLY A 389 -33.14 41.34 -15.47
CA GLY A 389 -34.29 42.24 -15.54
C GLY A 389 -34.15 43.57 -14.76
N LEU A 390 -32.92 44.02 -14.50
CA LEU A 390 -32.67 45.31 -13.85
C LEU A 390 -32.92 46.47 -14.83
N ALA A 391 -33.71 47.45 -14.39
CA ALA A 391 -33.83 48.73 -15.08
C ALA A 391 -32.68 49.66 -14.69
N THR A 392 -32.46 50.73 -15.45
CA THR A 392 -31.43 51.73 -15.15
C THR A 392 -31.61 52.28 -13.74
N GLY A 393 -30.58 52.10 -12.90
CA GLY A 393 -30.56 52.56 -11.52
C GLY A 393 -31.09 51.55 -10.49
N ASP A 394 -31.63 50.40 -10.91
CA ASP A 394 -31.88 49.28 -10.01
C ASP A 394 -30.54 48.68 -9.54
N TYR A 395 -30.51 48.17 -8.31
CA TYR A 395 -29.33 47.55 -7.70
C TYR A 395 -29.71 46.38 -6.80
N TYR A 396 -28.73 45.58 -6.41
CA TYR A 396 -28.89 44.49 -5.46
C TYR A 396 -27.95 44.67 -4.26
N GLU A 397 -28.36 44.10 -3.14
CA GLU A 397 -27.58 44.04 -1.91
C GLU A 397 -27.38 42.58 -1.51
N ILE A 398 -26.14 42.21 -1.21
CA ILE A 398 -25.79 40.90 -0.65
C ILE A 398 -25.36 41.11 0.80
N THR A 399 -25.97 40.36 1.72
CA THR A 399 -25.68 40.38 3.15
C THR A 399 -25.60 38.96 3.70
N ALA A 400 -25.09 38.79 4.92
CA ALA A 400 -24.97 37.48 5.58
C ALA A 400 -24.32 36.40 4.68
N LYS A 401 -23.29 36.79 3.91
CA LYS A 401 -22.54 35.88 3.06
C LYS A 401 -21.49 35.16 3.92
N ASP A 402 -21.69 33.86 4.08
CA ASP A 402 -20.79 32.96 4.82
C ASP A 402 -20.83 31.54 4.21
N GLU A 403 -20.19 30.59 4.87
CA GLU A 403 -20.13 29.18 4.49
C GLU A 403 -21.49 28.50 4.38
N THR A 404 -22.51 29.03 5.05
CA THR A 404 -23.86 28.46 5.13
C THR A 404 -24.82 29.05 4.10
N GLY A 405 -24.48 30.18 3.49
CA GLY A 405 -25.31 30.80 2.45
C GLY A 405 -25.04 32.28 2.24
N PHE A 406 -26.01 32.94 1.61
CA PHE A 406 -26.05 34.40 1.51
C PHE A 406 -27.50 34.89 1.42
N HIS A 407 -27.73 36.14 1.81
CA HIS A 407 -28.99 36.83 1.62
C HIS A 407 -28.87 37.85 0.48
N ILE A 408 -29.85 37.90 -0.41
CA ILE A 408 -29.92 38.85 -1.52
C ILE A 408 -31.27 39.56 -1.58
N ALA A 409 -31.23 40.87 -1.82
CA ALA A 409 -32.41 41.69 -2.07
C ALA A 409 -32.18 42.65 -3.24
N PHE A 410 -33.26 42.97 -3.97
CA PHE A 410 -33.23 43.90 -5.08
C PHE A 410 -33.99 45.19 -4.73
N LYS A 411 -33.42 46.33 -5.13
CA LYS A 411 -33.99 47.66 -4.93
C LYS A 411 -34.03 48.43 -6.23
N ASN A 412 -35.07 49.22 -6.41
CA ASN A 412 -35.14 50.15 -7.54
C ASN A 412 -34.25 51.39 -7.29
N ALA A 413 -34.14 52.26 -8.29
CA ALA A 413 -33.40 53.52 -8.18
C ALA A 413 -33.85 54.43 -7.00
N GLY A 414 -35.09 54.28 -6.53
CA GLY A 414 -35.64 54.99 -5.37
C GLY A 414 -35.42 54.30 -4.02
N GLY A 415 -34.75 53.13 -3.99
CA GLY A 415 -34.49 52.34 -2.78
C GLY A 415 -35.65 51.44 -2.32
N SER A 416 -36.77 51.40 -3.04
CA SER A 416 -37.87 50.49 -2.74
C SER A 416 -37.55 49.07 -3.20
N ALA A 417 -37.91 48.08 -2.39
CA ALA A 417 -37.66 46.69 -2.73
C ALA A 417 -38.53 46.22 -3.90
N ILE A 418 -37.95 45.40 -4.78
CA ILE A 418 -38.55 44.95 -6.03
C ILE A 418 -38.30 43.46 -6.25
N THR A 419 -39.20 42.81 -7.01
CA THR A 419 -39.02 41.41 -7.41
C THR A 419 -38.16 41.32 -8.67
N ARG A 420 -37.10 40.51 -8.62
CA ARG A 420 -36.20 40.23 -9.77
C ARG A 420 -35.74 38.77 -9.72
N THR A 421 -35.08 38.34 -10.79
CA THR A 421 -34.45 37.01 -10.87
C THR A 421 -32.94 37.12 -10.83
N LEU A 422 -32.28 36.05 -10.36
CA LEU A 422 -30.83 35.90 -10.48
C LEU A 422 -30.43 34.49 -10.90
N ASP A 423 -29.24 34.41 -11.47
CA ASP A 423 -28.41 33.22 -11.44
C ASP A 423 -27.28 33.42 -10.44
N TYR A 424 -26.83 32.35 -9.78
CA TYR A 424 -25.64 32.40 -8.95
C TYR A 424 -24.75 31.19 -9.16
N VAL A 425 -23.46 31.41 -8.90
CA VAL A 425 -22.46 30.35 -8.75
C VAL A 425 -21.65 30.66 -7.50
N ALA A 426 -21.70 29.76 -6.53
CA ALA A 426 -20.86 29.76 -5.35
C ALA A 426 -19.79 28.67 -5.50
N LYS A 427 -18.53 29.03 -5.24
CA LYS A 427 -17.39 28.11 -5.26
C LYS A 427 -16.73 28.09 -3.89
N GLY A 428 -16.40 26.90 -3.39
CA GLY A 428 -15.69 26.69 -2.13
C GLY A 428 -15.23 25.26 -1.98
N HIS A 429 -14.94 24.85 -0.74
CA HIS A 429 -14.60 23.48 -0.38
C HIS A 429 -15.69 22.88 0.51
N GLY A 430 -15.95 21.58 0.43
CA GLY A 430 -16.89 20.88 1.32
C GLY A 430 -17.62 19.73 0.62
N SER A 431 -18.62 19.16 1.29
CA SER A 431 -19.27 17.89 0.91
C SER A 431 -19.89 18.00 -0.47
N ILE A 432 -19.42 17.15 -1.38
CA ILE A 432 -20.15 16.85 -2.60
C ILE A 432 -21.33 15.95 -2.19
N GLN A 433 -22.49 16.17 -2.82
CA GLN A 433 -23.72 15.44 -2.51
C GLN A 433 -23.73 14.07 -3.17
#